data_AF-A0A9R0ZWV2-F1
#
_entry.id   AF-A0A9R0ZWV2-F1
#
_cell.length_a   1.000
_cell.length_b   1.000
_cell.length_c   1.000
_cell.angle_alpha   90.00
_cell.angle_beta   90.00
_cell.angle_gamma   90.00
#
_symmetry.space_group_name_H-M   'P 1'
#
loop_
_entity.id
_entity.type
_entity.pdbx_description
1 polymer ?
#
loop_
_entity_poly.entity_id
_entity_poly.type
_entity_poly.pdbx_seq_one_letter_code
_entity_poly.pdbx_strand_id
1 'polypeptide(L)'
;MGNEMSPLQRHRAEYRPELPPWLQGTAVKVEYGDAAIAADGADAHVIRRAFPHTYGQRLAHFLPKTANAPDATVITEHPAVRVGVVFSGRQSPGGHNVIWGLYNAINSHNPGSELIGFLGGTDGLFAQKTLEISDEVFSSYKNQGGYYMLGRTRDQIRTTEQVKAAMTTCQALKLDALVIIGGVTSNTDAAQLAETFAESKCSTKVVGVPVTLNGDLKNQFVETTVGFDTICKVNSQLISNVCTDALSAEKYYYFIRLMGRKASHVALECALQSHPNMVLLGEEVAASKLTISDITKQICDAVQARAEKDKYHGVVLIPEGLVESIPELYALLQEIHGLHDKGVSTENISSHLSPWASALFDFLPPFIRKQLLLHPESDDSAQLSQIETEKLLAQLVETEMNKRLEEGTYKGKKFNAICHFFGYQARGALPSNFDCDYAYVLGHVCYHIIAAGLNGYMATVTNLKSPVDQWKCGAAPITSMMTVRGWSRGPTASQIGKPAVHMASVDLKGKAYELLRQNSYSLLMEDIYKNPGPLQFQGPGADAKPISLCVEDRDYMGRIKQLQEYLEKVKNIVKPGCSQDVLKAALSSMAHVTELLTIMSSPSYSGQATI
;
A
#
# COMPACT_ATOMS: atom_id res chain seq x y z
N MET A 1 25.65 -16.97 -12.85
CA MET A 1 25.61 -18.11 -11.92
C MET A 1 24.27 -18.79 -12.12
N GLY A 2 24.25 -20.05 -12.57
CA GLY A 2 23.01 -20.81 -12.63
C GLY A 2 22.56 -21.07 -11.20
N ASN A 3 21.45 -20.45 -10.77
CA ASN A 3 20.95 -20.64 -9.41
C ASN A 3 20.42 -22.07 -9.27
N GLU A 4 21.09 -22.88 -8.48
CA GLU A 4 20.59 -24.18 -8.07
C GLU A 4 19.32 -23.98 -7.23
N MET A 5 18.16 -24.21 -7.84
CA MET A 5 16.87 -24.05 -7.19
C MET A 5 16.54 -25.26 -6.31
N SER A 6 16.05 -25.00 -5.10
CA SER A 6 15.51 -26.04 -4.22
C SER A 6 14.35 -26.80 -4.89
N PRO A 7 14.02 -28.03 -4.46
CA PRO A 7 12.89 -28.78 -5.01
C PRO A 7 11.56 -27.99 -4.98
N LEU A 8 11.31 -27.25 -3.89
CA LEU A 8 10.12 -26.40 -3.77
C LEU A 8 10.13 -25.23 -4.76
N GLN A 9 11.28 -24.59 -4.99
CA GLN A 9 11.38 -23.50 -5.97
C GLN A 9 11.17 -23.99 -7.41
N ARG A 10 11.70 -25.18 -7.74
CA ARG A 10 11.48 -25.82 -9.05
C ARG A 10 10.00 -26.12 -9.25
N HIS A 11 9.37 -26.78 -8.27
CA HIS A 11 7.93 -27.03 -8.28
C HIS A 11 7.12 -25.73 -8.38
N ARG A 12 7.55 -24.68 -7.66
CA ARG A 12 6.88 -23.38 -7.70
C ARG A 12 6.99 -22.70 -9.06
N ALA A 13 8.11 -22.86 -9.78
CA ALA A 13 8.28 -22.31 -11.13
C ALA A 13 7.34 -22.97 -12.17
N GLU A 14 6.80 -24.15 -11.88
CA GLU A 14 5.82 -24.83 -12.73
C GLU A 14 4.40 -24.28 -12.58
N TYR A 15 4.08 -23.64 -11.44
CA TYR A 15 2.77 -23.02 -11.23
C TYR A 15 2.45 -22.04 -12.36
N ARG A 16 1.23 -22.15 -12.90
CA ARG A 16 0.72 -21.28 -13.95
C ARG A 16 -0.29 -20.34 -13.30
N PRO A 17 0.04 -19.05 -13.15
CA PRO A 17 -0.90 -18.10 -12.60
C PRO A 17 -2.18 -18.06 -13.40
N GLU A 18 -3.30 -17.94 -12.71
CA GLU A 18 -4.60 -17.82 -13.34
C GLU A 18 -4.72 -16.46 -14.03
N LEU A 19 -5.43 -16.44 -15.16
CA LEU A 19 -5.72 -15.23 -15.93
C LEU A 19 -7.20 -15.25 -16.29
N PRO A 20 -7.94 -14.15 -16.08
CA PRO A 20 -9.33 -14.07 -16.51
C PRO A 20 -9.46 -14.49 -17.99
N PRO A 21 -10.39 -15.40 -18.35
CA PRO A 21 -10.40 -16.05 -19.66
C PRO A 21 -10.40 -15.08 -20.85
N TRP A 22 -10.95 -13.88 -20.68
CA TRP A 22 -11.03 -12.88 -21.74
C TRP A 22 -9.75 -12.08 -21.96
N LEU A 23 -8.80 -12.09 -21.02
CA LEU A 23 -7.47 -11.52 -21.22
C LEU A 23 -6.50 -12.50 -21.91
N GLN A 24 -6.87 -13.78 -22.02
CA GLN A 24 -6.05 -14.80 -22.70
C GLN A 24 -6.05 -14.67 -24.23
N GLY A 25 -7.04 -13.97 -24.79
CA GLY A 25 -7.19 -13.81 -26.24
C GLY A 25 -6.70 -12.46 -26.76
N THR A 26 -6.46 -12.37 -28.07
CA THR A 26 -5.99 -11.14 -28.75
C THR A 26 -7.09 -10.08 -28.97
N ALA A 27 -8.33 -10.36 -28.56
CA ALA A 27 -9.48 -9.51 -28.83
C ALA A 27 -10.11 -9.04 -27.51
N VAL A 28 -9.55 -7.95 -26.96
CA VAL A 28 -10.07 -7.26 -25.78
C VAL A 28 -10.78 -5.98 -26.21
N LYS A 29 -11.95 -5.72 -25.62
CA LYS A 29 -12.68 -4.46 -25.78
C LYS A 29 -12.23 -3.47 -24.72
N VAL A 30 -12.04 -2.22 -25.12
CA VAL A 30 -11.81 -1.09 -24.21
C VAL A 30 -13.08 -0.27 -24.16
N GLU A 31 -13.68 -0.18 -22.99
CA GLU A 31 -14.77 0.74 -22.70
C GLU A 31 -14.22 1.91 -21.89
N TYR A 32 -14.47 3.13 -22.35
CA TYR A 32 -14.10 4.33 -21.60
C TYR A 32 -15.26 4.75 -20.71
N GLY A 33 -15.03 4.76 -19.40
CA GLY A 33 -15.98 5.24 -18.40
C GLY A 33 -15.99 6.76 -18.29
N ASP A 34 -16.37 7.26 -17.12
CA ASP A 34 -16.40 8.69 -16.82
C ASP A 34 -14.99 9.28 -16.63
N ALA A 35 -14.90 10.61 -16.74
CA ALA A 35 -13.69 11.35 -16.38
C ALA A 35 -13.39 11.17 -14.89
N ALA A 36 -12.21 10.65 -14.58
CA ALA A 36 -11.77 10.45 -13.21
C ALA A 36 -11.27 11.79 -12.64
N ILE A 37 -11.93 12.26 -11.58
CA ILE A 37 -11.54 13.44 -10.81
C ILE A 37 -10.77 13.01 -9.56
N ALA A 38 -10.07 13.97 -8.94
CA ALA A 38 -9.42 13.75 -7.66
C ALA A 38 -10.44 13.29 -6.61
N ALA A 39 -10.02 12.39 -5.72
CA ALA A 39 -10.87 11.87 -4.65
C ALA A 39 -11.35 12.97 -3.69
N ASP A 40 -10.52 13.97 -3.42
CA ASP A 40 -10.89 15.17 -2.65
C ASP A 40 -11.07 16.37 -3.59
N GLY A 41 -12.28 16.96 -3.56
CA GLY A 41 -12.61 18.15 -4.33
C GLY A 41 -11.80 19.38 -3.92
N ALA A 42 -11.31 19.45 -2.68
CA ALA A 42 -10.47 20.55 -2.21
C ALA A 42 -9.09 20.57 -2.91
N ASP A 43 -8.55 19.39 -3.19
CA ASP A 43 -7.24 19.21 -3.81
C ASP A 43 -7.28 19.32 -5.33
N ALA A 44 -8.46 19.12 -5.93
CA ALA A 44 -8.67 19.03 -7.37
C ALA A 44 -8.04 20.19 -8.16
N HIS A 45 -8.15 21.43 -7.66
CA HIS A 45 -7.57 22.59 -8.32
C HIS A 45 -6.03 22.55 -8.36
N VAL A 46 -5.40 22.15 -7.25
CA VAL A 46 -3.93 22.08 -7.15
C VAL A 46 -3.40 20.93 -8.01
N ILE A 47 -4.07 19.77 -7.98
CA ILE A 47 -3.70 18.62 -8.81
C ILE A 47 -3.85 18.96 -10.29
N ARG A 48 -4.99 19.55 -10.70
CA ARG A 48 -5.22 19.97 -12.09
C ARG A 48 -4.18 20.97 -12.58
N ARG A 49 -3.73 21.89 -11.72
CA ARG A 49 -2.68 22.85 -12.05
C ARG A 49 -1.31 22.18 -12.23
N ALA A 50 -1.01 21.15 -11.42
CA ALA A 50 0.25 20.41 -11.51
C ALA A 50 0.26 19.39 -12.66
N PHE A 51 -0.90 18.89 -13.07
CA PHE A 51 -1.06 17.84 -14.08
C PHE A 51 -2.03 18.24 -15.23
N PRO A 52 -1.79 19.35 -15.95
CA PRO A 52 -2.71 19.83 -16.99
C PRO A 52 -2.91 18.85 -18.16
N HIS A 53 -1.98 17.95 -18.45
CA HIS A 53 -2.05 17.01 -19.56
C HIS A 53 -2.64 15.64 -19.19
N THR A 54 -2.57 15.25 -17.91
CA THR A 54 -3.01 13.94 -17.43
C THR A 54 -4.19 13.98 -16.45
N TYR A 55 -4.61 15.16 -15.98
CA TYR A 55 -5.80 15.31 -15.14
C TYR A 55 -7.12 15.17 -15.94
N GLY A 56 -8.14 14.55 -15.32
CA GLY A 56 -9.49 14.45 -15.89
C GLY A 56 -9.62 13.43 -17.03
N GLN A 57 -8.62 12.57 -17.20
CA GLN A 57 -8.68 11.44 -18.13
C GLN A 57 -9.78 10.43 -17.73
N ARG A 58 -10.31 9.68 -18.70
CA ARG A 58 -11.42 8.74 -18.49
C ARG A 58 -10.94 7.43 -17.89
N LEU A 59 -11.75 6.78 -17.06
CA LEU A 59 -11.49 5.40 -16.68
C LEU A 59 -11.52 4.50 -17.92
N ALA A 60 -10.71 3.43 -17.92
CA ALA A 60 -10.73 2.42 -18.97
C ALA A 60 -11.07 1.05 -18.35
N HIS A 61 -11.98 0.33 -18.99
CA HIS A 61 -12.37 -1.02 -18.62
C HIS A 61 -12.03 -1.99 -19.74
N PHE A 62 -11.39 -3.10 -19.38
CA PHE A 62 -11.00 -4.15 -20.33
C PHE A 62 -12.00 -5.30 -20.24
N LEU A 63 -12.80 -5.42 -21.29
CA LEU A 63 -13.97 -6.30 -21.33
C LEU A 63 -13.78 -7.44 -22.33
N PRO A 64 -14.47 -8.58 -22.13
CA PRO A 64 -14.54 -9.63 -23.14
C PRO A 64 -15.14 -9.13 -24.45
N LYS A 65 -14.71 -9.72 -25.57
CA LYS A 65 -15.31 -9.46 -26.89
C LYS A 65 -16.84 -9.65 -26.91
N THR A 66 -17.36 -10.59 -26.13
CA THR A 66 -18.79 -10.89 -26.00
C THR A 66 -19.56 -9.91 -25.12
N ALA A 67 -18.89 -8.99 -24.42
CA ALA A 67 -19.55 -7.99 -23.59
C ALA A 67 -20.46 -7.10 -24.43
N ASN A 68 -21.68 -6.88 -23.93
CA ASN A 68 -22.64 -5.94 -24.48
C ASN A 68 -22.29 -4.53 -24.01
N ALA A 69 -21.33 -3.92 -24.71
CA ALA A 69 -20.88 -2.54 -24.51
C ALA A 69 -20.85 -1.85 -25.89
N PRO A 70 -21.89 -1.08 -26.26
CA PRO A 70 -22.05 -0.53 -27.61
C PRO A 70 -20.99 0.52 -27.96
N ASP A 71 -20.45 1.22 -26.96
CA ASP A 71 -19.43 2.28 -27.12
C ASP A 71 -17.99 1.75 -26.94
N ALA A 72 -17.80 0.44 -26.78
CA ALA A 72 -16.49 -0.14 -26.53
C ALA A 72 -15.73 -0.40 -27.85
N THR A 73 -14.48 0.03 -27.88
CA THR A 73 -13.58 -0.15 -29.03
C THR A 73 -12.86 -1.49 -28.91
N VAL A 74 -12.84 -2.29 -29.99
CA VAL A 74 -12.05 -3.52 -30.03
C VAL A 74 -10.61 -3.17 -30.43
N ILE A 75 -9.63 -3.59 -29.64
CA ILE A 75 -8.22 -3.51 -30.05
C ILE A 75 -7.97 -4.62 -31.08
N THR A 76 -7.93 -4.24 -32.36
CA THR A 76 -7.69 -5.19 -33.47
C THR A 76 -6.27 -5.14 -33.99
N GLU A 77 -5.57 -4.02 -33.81
CA GLU A 77 -4.20 -3.82 -34.25
C GLU A 77 -3.26 -3.93 -33.06
N HIS A 78 -2.26 -4.79 -33.21
CA HIS A 78 -1.22 -5.04 -32.22
C HIS A 78 0.14 -4.80 -32.88
N PRO A 79 0.55 -3.53 -33.10
CA PRO A 79 1.85 -3.24 -33.70
C PRO A 79 3.00 -3.74 -32.80
N ALA A 80 4.18 -3.91 -33.39
CA ALA A 80 5.37 -4.22 -32.61
C ALA A 80 5.68 -3.04 -31.69
N VAL A 81 5.80 -3.30 -30.39
CA VAL A 81 6.05 -2.28 -29.37
C VAL A 81 7.34 -2.54 -28.63
N ARG A 82 8.02 -1.48 -28.19
CA ARG A 82 9.20 -1.54 -27.32
C ARG A 82 8.85 -0.99 -25.95
N VAL A 83 8.84 -1.88 -24.95
CA VAL A 83 8.39 -1.55 -23.60
C VAL A 83 9.57 -1.63 -22.63
N GLY A 84 9.83 -0.54 -21.91
CA GLY A 84 10.76 -0.53 -20.78
C GLY A 84 10.06 -0.90 -19.48
N VAL A 85 10.72 -1.63 -18.58
CA VAL A 85 10.19 -1.98 -17.26
C VAL A 85 11.23 -1.78 -16.16
N VAL A 86 10.81 -1.20 -15.04
CA VAL A 86 11.70 -0.91 -13.90
C VAL A 86 11.02 -1.21 -12.57
N PHE A 87 11.78 -1.85 -11.67
CA PHE A 87 11.42 -1.91 -10.26
C PHE A 87 11.83 -0.61 -9.57
N SER A 88 10.85 0.12 -9.04
CA SER A 88 11.08 1.32 -8.25
C SER A 88 10.70 1.06 -6.78
N GLY A 89 11.64 1.31 -5.86
CA GLY A 89 11.42 1.18 -4.43
C GLY A 89 11.77 -0.20 -3.85
N ARG A 90 11.24 -0.47 -2.65
CA ARG A 90 11.54 -1.69 -1.88
C ARG A 90 10.91 -2.92 -2.55
N GLN A 91 11.60 -4.07 -2.49
CA GLN A 91 11.08 -5.31 -3.07
C GLN A 91 9.81 -5.79 -2.36
N SER A 92 8.93 -6.43 -3.14
CA SER A 92 7.69 -7.07 -2.68
C SER A 92 7.57 -8.44 -3.35
N PRO A 93 7.09 -9.50 -2.65
CA PRO A 93 6.78 -10.77 -3.31
C PRO A 93 5.79 -10.57 -4.47
N GLY A 94 6.02 -11.25 -5.59
CA GLY A 94 5.15 -11.17 -6.78
C GLY A 94 5.59 -10.17 -7.86
N GLY A 95 6.56 -9.28 -7.61
CA GLY A 95 6.97 -8.32 -8.65
C GLY A 95 7.54 -8.96 -9.92
N HIS A 96 8.24 -10.11 -9.84
CA HIS A 96 8.65 -10.86 -11.04
C HIS A 96 7.46 -11.34 -11.87
N ASN A 97 6.34 -11.68 -11.24
CA ASN A 97 5.13 -12.15 -11.91
C ASN A 97 4.45 -11.04 -12.73
N VAL A 98 4.59 -9.77 -12.33
CA VAL A 98 4.13 -8.63 -13.15
C VAL A 98 4.89 -8.58 -14.47
N ILE A 99 6.22 -8.68 -14.42
CA ILE A 99 7.06 -8.66 -15.62
C ILE A 99 6.76 -9.90 -16.48
N TRP A 100 6.56 -11.05 -15.86
CA TRP A 100 6.20 -12.28 -16.59
C TRP A 100 4.83 -12.19 -17.27
N GLY A 101 3.82 -11.62 -16.60
CA GLY A 101 2.51 -11.34 -17.20
C GLY A 101 2.64 -10.40 -18.40
N LEU A 102 3.37 -9.30 -18.24
CA LEU A 102 3.62 -8.32 -19.30
C LEU A 102 4.35 -8.94 -20.50
N TYR A 103 5.40 -9.74 -20.25
CA TYR A 103 6.16 -10.43 -21.29
C TYR A 103 5.29 -11.38 -22.12
N ASN A 104 4.48 -12.21 -21.45
CA ASN A 104 3.59 -13.12 -22.16
C ASN A 104 2.53 -12.36 -22.95
N ALA A 105 1.96 -11.28 -22.39
CA ALA A 105 0.99 -10.45 -23.09
C ALA A 105 1.58 -9.83 -24.36
N ILE A 106 2.77 -9.22 -24.25
CA ILE A 106 3.50 -8.64 -25.39
C ILE A 106 3.73 -9.69 -26.48
N ASN A 107 4.32 -10.85 -26.13
CA ASN A 107 4.68 -11.88 -27.10
C ASN A 107 3.46 -12.56 -27.74
N SER A 108 2.40 -12.80 -26.97
CA SER A 108 1.18 -13.45 -27.47
C SER A 108 0.42 -12.60 -28.47
N HIS A 109 0.50 -11.27 -28.35
CA HIS A 109 -0.18 -10.35 -29.26
C HIS A 109 0.68 -9.96 -30.47
N ASN A 110 1.98 -9.69 -30.28
CA ASN A 110 2.91 -9.47 -31.38
C ASN A 110 4.34 -9.92 -31.01
N PRO A 111 4.82 -11.07 -31.54
CA PRO A 111 6.16 -11.59 -31.28
C PRO A 111 7.32 -10.69 -31.75
N GLY A 112 7.07 -9.68 -32.57
CA GLY A 112 8.08 -8.69 -32.98
C GLY A 112 8.30 -7.57 -31.96
N SER A 113 7.60 -7.60 -30.83
CA SER A 113 7.73 -6.63 -29.75
C SER A 113 8.89 -6.97 -28.80
N GLU A 114 9.42 -5.98 -28.11
CA GLU A 114 10.56 -6.12 -27.20
C GLU A 114 10.19 -5.64 -25.79
N LEU A 115 10.59 -6.42 -24.77
CA LEU A 115 10.50 -6.02 -23.37
C LEU A 115 11.91 -5.83 -22.79
N ILE A 116 12.21 -4.63 -22.33
CA ILE A 116 13.53 -4.20 -21.86
C ILE A 116 13.45 -3.90 -20.37
N GLY A 117 14.15 -4.66 -19.53
CA GLY A 117 14.28 -4.42 -18.11
C GLY A 117 15.44 -3.50 -17.76
N PHE A 118 15.25 -2.55 -16.85
CA PHE A 118 16.32 -1.67 -16.36
C PHE A 118 17.01 -2.27 -15.12
N LEU A 119 18.34 -2.41 -15.19
CA LEU A 119 19.16 -3.05 -14.17
C LEU A 119 19.55 -2.09 -13.04
N GLY A 120 19.25 -2.46 -11.79
CA GLY A 120 19.50 -1.64 -10.61
C GLY A 120 18.43 -0.56 -10.43
N GLY A 121 17.17 -0.86 -10.76
CA GLY A 121 16.07 0.08 -10.57
C GLY A 121 16.22 1.37 -11.39
N THR A 122 15.86 2.51 -10.78
CA THR A 122 15.87 3.83 -11.43
C THR A 122 17.28 4.29 -11.82
N ASP A 123 18.33 3.88 -11.10
CA ASP A 123 19.71 4.20 -11.49
C ASP A 123 20.07 3.54 -12.83
N GLY A 124 19.57 2.33 -13.06
CA GLY A 124 19.67 1.65 -14.36
C GLY A 124 18.96 2.39 -15.48
N LEU A 125 17.78 2.94 -15.18
CA LEU A 125 17.01 3.78 -16.11
C LEU A 125 17.80 5.04 -16.48
N PHE A 126 18.42 5.72 -15.51
CA PHE A 126 19.22 6.92 -15.81
C PHE A 126 20.51 6.61 -16.56
N ALA A 127 21.14 5.47 -16.24
CA ALA A 127 22.41 5.04 -16.81
C ALA A 127 22.27 4.19 -18.09
N GLN A 128 21.05 3.96 -18.59
CA GLN A 128 20.76 3.08 -19.73
C GLN A 128 21.28 1.64 -19.57
N LYS A 129 21.35 1.14 -18.33
CA LYS A 129 21.75 -0.23 -18.05
C LYS A 129 20.54 -1.13 -18.21
N THR A 130 20.53 -1.94 -19.26
CA THR A 130 19.35 -2.71 -19.68
C THR A 130 19.64 -4.19 -19.79
N LEU A 131 18.57 -4.98 -19.73
CA LEU A 131 18.52 -6.40 -20.00
C LEU A 131 17.29 -6.67 -20.87
N GLU A 132 17.47 -7.25 -22.05
CA GLU A 132 16.34 -7.73 -22.83
C GLU A 132 15.73 -8.95 -22.14
N ILE A 133 14.42 -8.91 -21.92
CA ILE A 133 13.70 -9.97 -21.23
C ILE A 133 13.35 -11.07 -22.23
N SER A 134 13.78 -12.29 -21.93
CA SER A 134 13.53 -13.49 -22.74
C SER A 134 13.04 -14.67 -21.90
N ASP A 135 12.58 -15.74 -22.55
CA ASP A 135 12.23 -16.99 -21.89
C ASP A 135 13.39 -17.59 -21.09
N GLU A 136 14.62 -17.44 -21.59
CA GLU A 136 15.84 -17.88 -20.90
C GLU A 136 16.03 -17.12 -19.59
N VAL A 137 15.85 -15.78 -19.63
CA VAL A 137 15.89 -14.96 -18.41
C VAL A 137 14.85 -15.48 -17.42
N PHE A 138 13.59 -15.63 -17.83
CA PHE A 138 12.50 -16.03 -16.91
C PHE A 138 12.60 -17.45 -16.35
N SER A 139 13.33 -18.35 -16.98
CA SER A 139 13.46 -19.75 -16.55
C SER A 139 13.76 -19.91 -15.05
N SER A 140 14.46 -18.93 -14.46
CA SER A 140 14.90 -18.93 -13.06
C SER A 140 14.13 -17.97 -12.13
N TYR A 141 13.12 -17.23 -12.63
CA TYR A 141 12.40 -16.20 -11.84
C TYR A 141 10.89 -16.38 -11.78
N LYS A 142 10.32 -17.30 -12.57
CA LYS A 142 8.88 -17.62 -12.52
C LYS A 142 8.47 -18.00 -11.10
N ASN A 143 7.51 -17.24 -10.55
CA ASN A 143 6.94 -17.43 -9.21
C ASN A 143 7.98 -17.38 -8.07
N GLN A 144 9.13 -16.71 -8.28
CA GLN A 144 10.15 -16.51 -7.25
C GLN A 144 9.99 -15.16 -6.55
N GLY A 145 10.38 -15.10 -5.28
CA GLY A 145 10.41 -13.87 -4.49
C GLY A 145 11.57 -12.93 -4.84
N GLY A 146 11.63 -11.77 -4.17
CA GLY A 146 12.68 -10.76 -4.37
C GLY A 146 12.63 -10.08 -5.74
N TYR A 147 13.55 -9.14 -6.00
CA TYR A 147 13.68 -8.38 -7.25
C TYR A 147 15.04 -8.60 -7.93
N TYR A 148 15.73 -9.70 -7.63
CA TYR A 148 17.11 -9.92 -8.04
C TYR A 148 17.30 -10.14 -9.56
N MET A 149 16.23 -10.36 -10.32
CA MET A 149 16.26 -10.41 -11.79
C MET A 149 16.80 -9.12 -12.42
N LEU A 150 16.27 -7.98 -11.98
CA LEU A 150 16.69 -6.66 -12.45
C LEU A 150 17.45 -5.89 -11.38
N GLY A 151 17.38 -6.29 -10.11
CA GLY A 151 17.77 -5.44 -9.00
C GLY A 151 16.75 -4.33 -8.73
N ARG A 152 17.02 -3.52 -7.71
CA ARG A 152 16.15 -2.43 -7.28
C ARG A 152 16.95 -1.28 -6.70
N THR A 153 16.32 -0.12 -6.64
CA THR A 153 16.79 1.06 -5.91
C THR A 153 15.78 1.47 -4.84
N ARG A 154 16.22 2.24 -3.85
CA ARG A 154 15.30 2.94 -2.92
C ARG A 154 14.84 4.28 -3.50
N ASP A 155 15.46 4.70 -4.60
CA ASP A 155 15.44 6.06 -5.11
C ASP A 155 14.09 6.48 -5.68
N GLN A 156 13.90 7.79 -5.65
CA GLN A 156 12.75 8.51 -6.21
C GLN A 156 13.24 9.39 -7.35
N ILE A 157 12.37 9.64 -8.31
CA ILE A 157 12.66 10.48 -9.48
C ILE A 157 12.18 11.90 -9.18
N ARG A 158 13.00 12.66 -8.43
CA ARG A 158 12.62 13.98 -7.89
C ARG A 158 13.20 15.16 -8.65
N THR A 159 14.45 15.05 -9.06
CA THR A 159 15.15 16.21 -9.62
C THR A 159 14.86 16.36 -11.10
N THR A 160 14.92 17.60 -11.60
CA THR A 160 14.78 17.91 -13.02
C THR A 160 15.80 17.11 -13.85
N GLU A 161 17.00 16.88 -13.32
CA GLU A 161 18.07 16.10 -13.94
C GLU A 161 17.68 14.62 -14.06
N GLN A 162 17.12 14.02 -13.01
CA GLN A 162 16.67 12.63 -13.03
C GLN A 162 15.50 12.43 -14.01
N VAL A 163 14.53 13.35 -14.02
CA VAL A 163 13.40 13.33 -14.96
C VAL A 163 13.90 13.44 -16.41
N LYS A 164 14.82 14.38 -16.69
CA LYS A 164 15.44 14.54 -18.01
C LYS A 164 16.27 13.32 -18.42
N ALA A 165 16.97 12.69 -17.47
CA ALA A 165 17.73 11.47 -17.72
C ALA A 165 16.79 10.32 -18.12
N ALA A 166 15.70 10.11 -17.38
CA ALA A 166 14.69 9.10 -17.72
C ALA A 166 14.08 9.35 -19.12
N MET A 167 13.73 10.59 -19.45
CA MET A 167 13.21 10.96 -20.77
C MET A 167 14.23 10.68 -21.89
N THR A 168 15.47 11.12 -21.70
CA THR A 168 16.57 10.90 -22.65
C THR A 168 16.77 9.42 -22.92
N THR A 169 16.76 8.59 -21.87
CA THR A 169 16.85 7.13 -22.01
C THR A 169 15.69 6.56 -22.81
N CYS A 170 14.45 6.94 -22.49
CA CYS A 170 13.27 6.44 -23.19
C CYS A 170 13.31 6.77 -24.69
N GLN A 171 13.74 8.00 -25.03
CA GLN A 171 13.88 8.43 -26.42
C GLN A 171 15.04 7.72 -27.14
N ALA A 172 16.19 7.58 -26.49
CA ALA A 172 17.36 6.89 -27.04
C ALA A 172 17.06 5.42 -27.36
N LEU A 173 16.32 4.75 -26.47
CA LEU A 173 15.87 3.37 -26.65
C LEU A 173 14.60 3.26 -27.52
N LYS A 174 14.01 4.37 -27.96
CA LYS A 174 12.77 4.42 -28.74
C LYS A 174 11.64 3.62 -28.09
N LEU A 175 11.43 3.82 -26.79
CA LEU A 175 10.38 3.13 -26.05
C LEU A 175 9.01 3.71 -26.38
N ASP A 176 8.06 2.83 -26.66
CA ASP A 176 6.63 3.18 -26.76
C ASP A 176 6.03 3.37 -25.37
N ALA A 177 6.51 2.61 -24.39
CA ALA A 177 6.05 2.71 -23.01
C ALA A 177 7.14 2.42 -21.97
N LEU A 178 6.98 3.00 -20.78
CA LEU A 178 7.74 2.72 -19.57
C LEU A 178 6.77 2.26 -18.47
N VAL A 179 6.94 1.03 -18.00
CA VAL A 179 6.18 0.42 -16.91
C VAL A 179 6.96 0.54 -15.61
N ILE A 180 6.40 1.24 -14.62
CA ILE A 180 7.01 1.46 -13.31
C ILE A 180 6.27 0.61 -12.27
N ILE A 181 6.99 -0.35 -11.71
CA ILE A 181 6.46 -1.28 -10.70
C ILE A 181 6.89 -0.78 -9.32
N GLY A 182 5.92 -0.38 -8.47
CA GLY A 182 6.22 0.08 -7.12
C GLY A 182 5.01 0.56 -6.31
N GLY A 183 5.30 1.19 -5.17
CA GLY A 183 4.27 1.65 -4.22
C GLY A 183 3.82 3.10 -4.48
N VAL A 184 3.34 3.74 -3.41
CA VAL A 184 2.83 5.13 -3.44
C VAL A 184 3.83 6.13 -4.04
N THR A 185 5.10 6.10 -3.59
CA THR A 185 6.14 7.02 -4.06
C THR A 185 6.47 6.79 -5.53
N SER A 186 6.65 5.53 -5.92
CA SER A 186 6.97 5.15 -7.30
C SER A 186 5.87 5.52 -8.29
N ASN A 187 4.60 5.37 -7.90
CA ASN A 187 3.48 5.77 -8.75
C ASN A 187 3.28 7.29 -8.77
N THR A 188 3.71 8.02 -7.74
CA THR A 188 3.81 9.49 -7.79
C THR A 188 4.84 9.93 -8.82
N ASP A 189 6.01 9.29 -8.83
CA ASP A 189 7.05 9.52 -9.85
C ASP A 189 6.54 9.17 -11.26
N ALA A 190 5.78 8.09 -11.40
CA ALA A 190 5.17 7.70 -12.67
C ALA A 190 4.20 8.76 -13.20
N ALA A 191 3.37 9.36 -12.34
CA ALA A 191 2.51 10.48 -12.74
C ALA A 191 3.33 11.69 -13.20
N GLN A 192 4.37 12.06 -12.45
CA GLN A 192 5.23 13.19 -12.79
C GLN A 192 5.96 12.98 -14.12
N LEU A 193 6.46 11.77 -14.37
CA LEU A 193 7.08 11.41 -15.64
C LEU A 193 6.07 11.46 -16.79
N ALA A 194 4.87 10.90 -16.60
CA ALA A 194 3.81 10.91 -17.61
C ALA A 194 3.46 12.33 -18.06
N GLU A 195 3.32 13.24 -17.08
CA GLU A 195 3.03 14.65 -17.31
C GLU A 195 4.18 15.34 -18.05
N THR A 196 5.41 15.15 -17.58
CA THR A 196 6.59 15.78 -18.18
C THR A 196 6.85 15.29 -19.60
N PHE A 197 6.62 14.01 -19.87
CA PHE A 197 6.73 13.41 -21.19
C PHE A 197 5.68 14.00 -22.14
N ALA A 198 4.44 14.19 -21.66
CA ALA A 198 3.38 14.81 -22.43
C ALA A 198 3.70 16.29 -22.76
N GLU A 199 4.15 17.07 -21.78
CA GLU A 199 4.57 18.47 -21.96
C GLU A 199 5.72 18.59 -22.98
N SER A 200 6.69 17.68 -22.90
CA SER A 200 7.86 17.62 -23.79
C SER A 200 7.58 16.95 -25.15
N LYS A 201 6.33 16.56 -25.42
CA LYS A 201 5.91 15.82 -26.64
C LYS A 201 6.73 14.54 -26.88
N CYS A 202 7.17 13.88 -25.81
CA CYS A 202 7.75 12.55 -25.87
C CYS A 202 6.65 11.54 -26.23
N SER A 203 6.93 10.62 -27.15
CA SER A 203 5.96 9.60 -27.57
C SER A 203 5.75 8.51 -26.51
N THR A 204 6.76 8.27 -25.67
CA THR A 204 6.73 7.24 -24.63
C THR A 204 5.61 7.47 -23.63
N LYS A 205 4.78 6.45 -23.40
CA LYS A 205 3.72 6.43 -22.40
C LYS A 205 4.25 5.90 -21.06
N VAL A 206 3.73 6.38 -19.94
CA VAL A 206 4.12 5.89 -18.62
C VAL A 206 2.94 5.17 -17.96
N VAL A 207 3.20 3.97 -17.45
CA VAL A 207 2.20 3.10 -16.79
C VAL A 207 2.70 2.71 -15.41
N GLY A 208 1.85 2.89 -14.39
CA GLY A 208 2.12 2.50 -13.01
C GLY A 208 1.52 1.14 -12.64
N VAL A 209 2.20 0.38 -11.77
CA VAL A 209 1.69 -0.90 -11.24
C VAL A 209 1.72 -0.89 -9.71
N PRO A 210 0.60 -1.19 -9.01
CA PRO A 210 0.50 -1.07 -7.55
C PRO A 210 1.14 -2.26 -6.83
N VAL A 211 2.46 -2.22 -6.63
CA VAL A 211 3.24 -3.27 -5.98
C VAL A 211 3.95 -2.74 -4.75
N THR A 212 3.47 -3.14 -3.57
CA THR A 212 4.04 -2.79 -2.27
C THR A 212 3.57 -3.76 -1.20
N LEU A 213 4.43 -4.02 -0.23
CA LEU A 213 4.11 -4.86 0.93
C LEU A 213 3.26 -4.14 1.99
N ASN A 214 3.18 -2.81 1.94
CA ASN A 214 2.59 -2.03 3.03
C ASN A 214 1.05 -2.07 3.04
N GLY A 215 0.40 -2.40 1.91
CA GLY A 215 -1.05 -2.29 1.74
C GLY A 215 -1.57 -0.85 1.75
N ASP A 216 -0.68 0.14 1.60
CA ASP A 216 -0.97 1.58 1.76
C ASP A 216 -1.38 2.29 0.45
N LEU A 217 -1.12 1.67 -0.72
CA LEU A 217 -1.64 2.12 -2.01
C LEU A 217 -3.02 1.49 -2.25
N LYS A 218 -4.02 1.97 -1.50
CA LYS A 218 -5.38 1.43 -1.48
C LYS A 218 -6.39 2.54 -1.69
N ASN A 219 -7.32 2.36 -2.60
CA ASN A 219 -8.36 3.35 -2.91
C ASN A 219 -9.55 2.67 -3.59
N GLN A 220 -10.41 3.45 -4.24
CA GLN A 220 -11.61 2.94 -4.92
C GLN A 220 -11.33 2.12 -6.19
N PHE A 221 -10.12 2.20 -6.74
CA PHE A 221 -9.68 1.46 -7.92
C PHE A 221 -8.68 0.33 -7.57
N VAL A 222 -8.02 0.43 -6.42
CA VAL A 222 -7.04 -0.54 -5.93
C VAL A 222 -7.50 -1.08 -4.59
N GLU A 223 -8.04 -2.30 -4.61
CA GLU A 223 -8.57 -2.98 -3.41
C GLU A 223 -7.44 -3.46 -2.48
N THR A 224 -6.30 -3.87 -3.06
CA THR A 224 -5.06 -4.22 -2.32
C THR A 224 -3.85 -4.18 -3.27
N THR A 225 -2.65 -4.39 -2.74
CA THR A 225 -1.38 -4.30 -3.46
C THR A 225 -0.67 -5.64 -3.53
N VAL A 226 0.06 -5.88 -4.63
CA VAL A 226 0.82 -7.12 -4.81
C VAL A 226 1.91 -7.24 -3.74
N GLY A 227 1.91 -8.39 -3.08
CA GLY A 227 2.83 -8.80 -2.03
C GLY A 227 2.31 -8.58 -0.60
N PHE A 228 1.22 -7.81 -0.43
CA PHE A 228 0.61 -7.61 0.88
C PHE A 228 0.13 -8.94 1.50
N ASP A 229 -0.51 -9.80 0.70
CA ASP A 229 -1.00 -11.12 1.15
C ASP A 229 0.16 -12.01 1.62
N THR A 230 1.18 -12.18 0.78
CA THR A 230 2.35 -13.01 1.08
C THR A 230 3.03 -12.54 2.36
N ILE A 231 3.24 -11.24 2.52
CA ILE A 231 3.94 -10.67 3.68
C ILE A 231 3.15 -10.88 4.96
N CYS A 232 1.84 -10.64 4.93
CA CYS A 232 0.99 -10.85 6.08
C CYS A 232 0.95 -12.33 6.49
N LYS A 233 0.88 -13.27 5.54
CA LYS A 233 0.91 -14.71 5.85
C LYS A 233 2.24 -15.13 6.48
N VAL A 234 3.37 -14.71 5.91
CA VAL A 234 4.70 -15.04 6.45
C VAL A 234 4.90 -14.44 7.84
N ASN A 235 4.55 -13.17 8.04
CA ASN A 235 4.66 -12.54 9.35
C ASN A 235 3.71 -13.18 10.36
N SER A 236 2.48 -13.51 9.97
CA SER A 236 1.50 -14.17 10.84
C SER A 236 1.97 -15.57 11.25
N GLN A 237 2.59 -16.33 10.36
CA GLN A 237 3.25 -17.59 10.72
C GLN A 237 4.28 -17.39 11.83
N LEU A 238 5.19 -16.42 11.66
CA LEU A 238 6.24 -16.15 12.65
C LEU A 238 5.67 -15.68 13.99
N ILE A 239 4.69 -14.77 13.95
CA ILE A 239 3.98 -14.29 15.15
C ILE A 239 3.29 -15.45 15.86
N SER A 240 2.63 -16.34 15.13
CA SER A 240 1.90 -17.47 15.71
C SER A 240 2.82 -18.48 16.39
N ASN A 241 4.03 -18.69 15.83
CA ASN A 241 5.06 -19.48 16.48
C ASN A 241 5.51 -18.83 17.80
N VAL A 242 5.69 -17.51 17.82
CA VAL A 242 5.99 -16.76 19.05
C VAL A 242 4.84 -16.82 20.06
N CYS A 243 3.59 -16.76 19.61
CA CYS A 243 2.42 -16.93 20.47
C CYS A 243 2.39 -18.32 21.13
N THR A 244 2.73 -19.36 20.37
CA THR A 244 2.84 -20.75 20.87
C THR A 244 3.97 -20.89 21.88
N ASP A 245 5.11 -20.24 21.63
CA ASP A 245 6.23 -20.19 22.58
C ASP A 245 5.85 -19.43 23.86
N ALA A 246 5.10 -18.33 23.75
CA ALA A 246 4.60 -17.59 24.90
C ALA A 246 3.71 -18.44 25.81
N LEU A 247 2.81 -19.25 25.23
CA LEU A 247 2.02 -20.25 25.96
C LEU A 247 2.87 -21.32 26.63
N SER A 248 3.95 -21.74 25.98
CA SER A 248 4.78 -22.84 26.48
C SER A 248 5.73 -22.39 27.60
N ALA A 249 6.25 -21.17 27.50
CA ALA A 249 7.22 -20.62 28.44
C ALA A 249 6.57 -19.91 29.65
N GLU A 250 5.37 -19.35 29.47
CA GLU A 250 4.56 -18.65 30.48
C GLU A 250 5.29 -17.57 31.29
N LYS A 251 6.33 -16.95 30.72
CA LYS A 251 7.21 -16.01 31.44
C LYS A 251 7.71 -14.80 30.65
N TYR A 252 7.33 -14.68 29.37
CA TYR A 252 7.84 -13.62 28.48
C TYR A 252 6.71 -12.83 27.85
N TYR A 253 6.90 -11.51 27.77
CA TYR A 253 6.14 -10.63 26.90
C TYR A 253 6.95 -10.35 25.63
N TYR A 254 6.42 -10.72 24.47
CA TYR A 254 7.08 -10.54 23.19
C TYR A 254 6.60 -9.24 22.53
N PHE A 255 7.54 -8.35 22.22
CA PHE A 255 7.31 -7.10 21.52
C PHE A 255 7.75 -7.27 20.08
N ILE A 256 6.79 -7.41 19.16
CA ILE A 256 7.05 -7.70 17.76
C ILE A 256 6.78 -6.45 16.94
N ARG A 257 7.84 -5.78 16.48
CA ARG A 257 7.71 -4.72 15.50
C ARG A 257 7.49 -5.30 14.11
N LEU A 258 6.55 -4.73 13.37
CA LEU A 258 6.19 -5.12 12.01
C LEU A 258 6.48 -3.99 11.03
N MET A 259 7.08 -4.37 9.92
CA MET A 259 7.24 -3.46 8.81
C MET A 259 5.89 -3.07 8.19
N GLY A 260 5.70 -1.79 7.87
CA GLY A 260 4.48 -1.24 7.27
C GLY A 260 4.58 0.23 6.88
N ARG A 261 5.79 0.81 6.94
CA ARG A 261 6.04 2.25 6.81
C ARG A 261 5.14 3.04 7.76
N LYS A 262 4.30 3.95 7.25
CA LYS A 262 3.48 4.87 8.08
C LYS A 262 2.12 4.28 8.49
N ALA A 263 1.58 3.33 7.74
CA ALA A 263 0.24 2.79 7.97
C ALA A 263 0.29 1.45 8.72
N SER A 264 -0.75 1.13 9.49
CA SER A 264 -0.79 -0.09 10.31
C SER A 264 -1.43 -1.31 9.63
N HIS A 265 -1.62 -1.30 8.30
CA HIS A 265 -2.34 -2.38 7.59
C HIS A 265 -1.73 -3.77 7.82
N VAL A 266 -0.40 -3.89 7.78
CA VAL A 266 0.29 -5.16 8.03
C VAL A 266 0.08 -5.63 9.47
N ALA A 267 0.14 -4.71 10.45
CA ALA A 267 -0.09 -5.04 11.86
C ALA A 267 -1.54 -5.47 12.11
N LEU A 268 -2.51 -4.77 11.51
CA LEU A 268 -3.92 -5.11 11.58
C LEU A 268 -4.19 -6.51 10.99
N GLU A 269 -3.72 -6.78 9.78
CA GLU A 269 -3.92 -8.07 9.13
C GLU A 269 -3.24 -9.21 9.91
N CYS A 270 -2.01 -9.00 10.38
CA CYS A 270 -1.32 -9.99 11.21
C CYS A 270 -2.07 -10.27 12.52
N ALA A 271 -2.64 -9.24 13.15
CA ALA A 271 -3.43 -9.42 14.37
C ALA A 271 -4.70 -10.24 14.10
N LEU A 272 -5.40 -10.00 12.99
CA LEU A 272 -6.58 -10.78 12.59
C LEU A 272 -6.25 -12.25 12.28
N GLN A 273 -5.06 -12.54 11.75
CA GLN A 273 -4.63 -13.90 11.41
C GLN A 273 -4.07 -14.69 12.61
N SER A 274 -3.33 -14.03 13.51
CA SER A 274 -2.56 -14.70 14.58
C SER A 274 -3.13 -14.51 16.00
N HIS A 275 -4.06 -13.57 16.19
CA HIS A 275 -4.73 -13.31 17.46
C HIS A 275 -3.79 -12.98 18.65
N PRO A 276 -2.81 -12.05 18.51
CA PRO A 276 -1.95 -11.63 19.62
C PRO A 276 -2.76 -11.00 20.75
N ASN A 277 -2.20 -10.88 21.96
CA ASN A 277 -2.94 -10.26 23.07
C ASN A 277 -3.21 -8.77 22.85
N MET A 278 -2.28 -8.08 22.19
CA MET A 278 -2.40 -6.65 21.95
C MET A 278 -1.77 -6.28 20.61
N VAL A 279 -2.36 -5.31 19.92
CA VAL A 279 -1.80 -4.66 18.75
C VAL A 279 -1.96 -3.16 18.92
N LEU A 280 -0.90 -2.40 18.66
CA LEU A 280 -0.96 -0.94 18.59
C LEU A 280 -1.25 -0.53 17.14
N LEU A 281 -2.16 0.40 16.93
CA LEU A 281 -2.38 1.02 15.62
C LEU A 281 -1.98 2.49 15.68
N GLY A 282 -1.09 2.91 14.78
CA GLY A 282 -0.66 4.31 14.69
C GLY A 282 -1.84 5.27 14.48
N GLU A 283 -2.84 4.83 13.73
CA GLU A 283 -4.07 5.58 13.48
C GLU A 283 -4.87 5.85 14.76
N GLU A 284 -5.00 4.88 15.67
CA GLU A 284 -5.67 5.08 16.97
C GLU A 284 -4.90 6.03 17.88
N VAL A 285 -3.57 5.87 17.89
CA VAL A 285 -2.63 6.68 18.67
C VAL A 285 -2.69 8.15 18.23
N ALA A 286 -2.65 8.39 16.93
CA ALA A 286 -2.76 9.73 16.36
C ALA A 286 -4.16 10.34 16.61
N ALA A 287 -5.24 9.58 16.40
CA ALA A 287 -6.60 10.05 16.61
C ALA A 287 -6.87 10.42 18.08
N SER A 288 -6.32 9.65 19.02
CA SER A 288 -6.49 9.86 20.46
C SER A 288 -5.40 10.75 21.07
N LYS A 289 -4.43 11.21 20.27
CA LYS A 289 -3.28 12.03 20.69
C LYS A 289 -2.50 11.41 21.87
N LEU A 290 -2.33 10.09 21.87
CA LEU A 290 -1.66 9.39 22.97
C LEU A 290 -0.17 9.75 23.02
N THR A 291 0.33 9.97 24.24
CA THR A 291 1.77 10.13 24.50
C THR A 291 2.48 8.78 24.59
N ILE A 292 3.81 8.77 24.55
CA ILE A 292 4.59 7.55 24.80
C ILE A 292 4.32 7.00 26.21
N SER A 293 4.05 7.89 27.18
CA SER A 293 3.69 7.51 28.54
C SER A 293 2.32 6.83 28.60
N ASP A 294 1.32 7.34 27.87
CA ASP A 294 -0.01 6.74 27.82
C ASP A 294 0.04 5.34 27.22
N ILE A 295 0.77 5.17 26.11
CA ILE A 295 0.97 3.85 25.48
C ILE A 295 1.68 2.89 26.44
N THR A 296 2.73 3.36 27.12
CA THR A 296 3.45 2.56 28.13
C THR A 296 2.50 2.10 29.23
N LYS A 297 1.68 3.01 29.78
CA LYS A 297 0.70 2.69 30.82
C LYS A 297 -0.34 1.70 30.34
N GLN A 298 -0.87 1.86 29.13
CA GLN A 298 -1.83 0.91 28.55
C GLN A 298 -1.26 -0.51 28.48
N ILE A 299 0.01 -0.65 28.08
CA ILE A 299 0.67 -1.96 28.07
C ILE A 299 0.87 -2.49 29.49
N CYS A 300 1.31 -1.65 30.44
CA CYS A 300 1.47 -2.06 31.85
C CYS A 300 0.14 -2.50 32.48
N ASP A 301 -0.95 -1.79 32.20
CA ASP A 301 -2.30 -2.13 32.69
C ASP A 301 -2.77 -3.46 32.12
N ALA A 302 -2.51 -3.73 30.83
CA ALA A 302 -2.74 -5.02 30.20
C ALA A 302 -1.92 -6.15 30.86
N VAL A 303 -0.63 -5.92 31.11
CA VAL A 303 0.25 -6.89 31.81
C VAL A 303 -0.27 -7.18 33.22
N GLN A 304 -0.68 -6.15 33.95
CA GLN A 304 -1.22 -6.28 35.30
C GLN A 304 -2.56 -7.05 35.31
N ALA A 305 -3.50 -6.70 34.42
CA ALA A 305 -4.79 -7.39 34.33
C ALA A 305 -4.63 -8.87 33.97
N ARG A 306 -3.64 -9.21 33.14
CA ARG A 306 -3.30 -10.62 32.83
C ARG A 306 -2.67 -11.32 34.03
N ALA A 307 -1.78 -10.66 34.77
CA ALA A 307 -1.18 -11.22 35.98
C ALA A 307 -2.21 -11.51 37.09
N GLU A 308 -3.30 -10.74 37.17
CA GLU A 308 -4.44 -11.03 38.07
C GLU A 308 -5.16 -12.35 37.73
N LYS A 309 -4.95 -12.88 36.52
CA LYS A 309 -5.41 -14.22 36.10
C LYS A 309 -4.27 -15.24 36.02
N ASP A 310 -3.17 -14.99 36.72
CA ASP A 310 -1.95 -15.82 36.72
C ASP A 310 -1.27 -15.96 35.35
N LYS A 311 -1.50 -15.01 34.44
CA LYS A 311 -0.87 -14.98 33.11
C LYS A 311 0.27 -13.98 33.07
N TYR A 312 1.50 -14.51 33.04
CA TYR A 312 2.75 -13.73 33.07
C TYR A 312 3.47 -13.68 31.71
N HIS A 313 2.73 -13.88 30.63
CA HIS A 313 3.24 -13.90 29.26
C HIS A 313 2.30 -13.14 28.33
N GLY A 314 2.76 -12.78 27.14
CA GLY A 314 1.89 -12.25 26.09
C GLY A 314 2.64 -11.79 24.85
N VAL A 315 1.91 -11.36 23.83
CA VAL A 315 2.44 -10.89 22.56
C VAL A 315 1.81 -9.54 22.20
N VAL A 316 2.66 -8.56 21.90
CA VAL A 316 2.31 -7.19 21.52
C VAL A 316 2.84 -6.90 20.12
N LEU A 317 1.94 -6.56 19.19
CA LEU A 317 2.32 -6.15 17.83
C LEU A 317 2.44 -4.64 17.73
N ILE A 318 3.51 -4.17 17.07
CA ILE A 318 3.86 -2.75 16.98
C ILE A 318 4.18 -2.40 15.52
N PRO A 319 3.45 -1.49 14.86
CA PRO A 319 3.81 -1.02 13.52
C PRO A 319 5.08 -0.16 13.59
N GLU A 320 6.01 -0.31 12.64
CA GLU A 320 7.26 0.47 12.62
C GLU A 320 7.01 1.99 12.52
N GLY A 321 5.87 2.41 11.94
CA GLY A 321 5.46 3.80 11.84
C GLY A 321 4.84 4.40 13.09
N LEU A 322 4.73 3.64 14.19
CA LEU A 322 4.13 4.12 15.43
C LEU A 322 4.77 5.43 15.93
N VAL A 323 6.10 5.57 15.77
CA VAL A 323 6.85 6.77 16.20
C VAL A 323 6.35 8.05 15.53
N GLU A 324 6.03 8.00 14.23
CA GLU A 324 5.46 9.16 13.51
C GLU A 324 3.98 9.41 13.87
N SER A 325 3.32 8.47 14.55
CA SER A 325 1.93 8.59 14.98
C SER A 325 1.80 9.20 16.38
N ILE A 326 2.84 9.13 17.19
CA ILE A 326 2.89 9.72 18.53
C ILE A 326 3.21 11.22 18.39
N PRO A 327 2.30 12.15 18.77
CA PRO A 327 2.44 13.57 18.45
C PRO A 327 3.76 14.19 18.91
N GLU A 328 4.23 13.84 20.11
CA GLU A 328 5.45 14.40 20.69
C GLU A 328 6.73 13.92 20.02
N LEU A 329 6.77 12.64 19.63
CA LEU A 329 7.89 12.08 18.87
C LEU A 329 7.88 12.58 17.43
N TYR A 330 6.71 12.74 16.82
CA TYR A 330 6.58 13.33 15.50
C TYR A 330 7.08 14.78 15.49
N ALA A 331 6.66 15.60 16.46
CA ALA A 331 7.13 16.98 16.58
C ALA A 331 8.65 17.07 16.76
N LEU A 332 9.23 16.21 17.61
CA LEU A 332 10.68 16.09 17.78
C LEU A 332 11.40 15.72 16.47
N LEU A 333 10.88 14.75 15.73
CA LEU A 333 11.43 14.36 14.42
C LEU A 333 11.39 15.51 13.42
N GLN A 334 10.28 16.26 13.35
CA GLN A 334 10.18 17.41 12.46
C GLN A 334 11.18 18.52 12.81
N GLU A 335 11.42 18.76 14.11
CA GLU A 335 12.41 19.72 14.56
C GLU A 335 13.84 19.27 14.20
N ILE A 336 14.18 18.01 14.43
CA ILE A 336 15.47 17.41 14.05
C ILE A 336 15.68 17.50 12.53
N HIS A 337 14.68 17.14 11.73
CA HIS A 337 14.76 17.23 10.26
C HIS A 337 14.95 18.69 9.80
N GLY A 338 14.25 19.64 10.42
CA GLY A 338 14.42 21.06 10.14
C GLY A 338 15.82 21.60 10.47
N LEU A 339 16.52 20.99 11.42
CA LEU A 339 17.92 21.33 11.75
C LEU A 339 18.89 20.70 10.74
N HIS A 340 18.64 19.47 10.29
CA HIS A 340 19.37 18.83 9.19
C HIS A 340 19.28 19.65 7.90
N ASP A 341 18.08 20.12 7.54
CA ASP A 341 17.86 20.98 6.37
C ASP A 341 18.68 22.29 6.43
N LYS A 342 18.97 22.78 7.64
CA LYS A 342 19.80 23.98 7.88
C LYS A 342 21.31 23.68 7.93
N GLY A 343 21.72 22.43 7.75
CA GLY A 343 23.12 22.01 7.77
C GLY A 343 23.73 21.94 9.17
N VAL A 344 22.91 21.83 10.23
CA VAL A 344 23.40 21.62 11.60
C VAL A 344 23.97 20.19 11.71
N SER A 345 25.20 20.06 12.20
CA SER A 345 25.83 18.75 12.36
C SER A 345 25.13 17.92 13.45
N THR A 346 25.12 16.61 13.30
CA THR A 346 24.44 15.66 14.20
C THR A 346 24.81 15.84 15.68
N GLU A 347 26.04 16.25 15.96
CA GLU A 347 26.57 16.46 17.31
C GLU A 347 26.00 17.71 17.98
N ASN A 348 25.57 18.69 17.18
CA ASN A 348 25.07 19.98 17.64
C ASN A 348 23.54 20.08 17.63
N ILE A 349 22.83 19.08 17.10
CA ILE A 349 21.37 19.11 17.02
C ILE A 349 20.74 19.28 18.40
N SER A 350 21.21 18.53 19.41
CA SER A 350 20.62 18.57 20.77
C SER A 350 20.66 19.95 21.42
N SER A 351 21.66 20.78 21.15
CA SER A 351 21.78 22.14 21.70
C SER A 351 20.89 23.17 20.99
N HIS A 352 20.33 22.81 19.83
CA HIS A 352 19.46 23.67 19.03
C HIS A 352 17.98 23.28 19.13
N LEU A 353 17.66 22.24 19.89
CA LEU A 353 16.28 21.83 20.15
C LEU A 353 15.57 22.83 21.07
N SER A 354 14.27 22.98 20.86
CA SER A 354 13.38 23.69 21.77
C SER A 354 13.41 23.06 23.17
N PRO A 355 13.12 23.81 24.25
CA PRO A 355 13.20 23.28 25.61
C PRO A 355 12.38 22.00 25.83
N TRP A 356 11.21 21.92 25.19
CA TRP A 356 10.34 20.74 25.27
C TRP A 356 10.89 19.56 24.48
N ALA A 357 11.36 19.79 23.24
CA ALA A 357 12.00 18.75 22.44
C ALA A 357 13.29 18.22 23.10
N SER A 358 14.10 19.10 23.71
CA SER A 358 15.29 18.70 24.47
C SER A 358 14.93 17.81 25.66
N ALA A 359 13.91 18.18 26.45
CA ALA A 359 13.49 17.38 27.59
C ALA A 359 13.01 15.98 27.18
N LEU A 360 12.22 15.89 26.09
CA LEU A 360 11.80 14.62 25.52
C LEU A 360 12.99 13.83 24.98
N PHE A 361 13.91 14.47 24.26
CA PHE A 361 15.11 13.84 23.72
C PHE A 361 15.96 13.25 24.86
N ASP A 362 16.17 13.99 25.94
CA ASP A 362 16.94 13.55 27.10
C ASP A 362 16.27 12.40 27.87
N PHE A 363 14.93 12.39 27.93
CA PHE A 363 14.14 11.28 28.48
C PHE A 363 14.35 9.97 27.71
N LEU A 364 14.54 10.03 26.39
CA LEU A 364 14.68 8.84 25.56
C LEU A 364 16.01 8.11 25.82
N PRO A 365 16.04 6.76 25.76
CA PRO A 365 17.27 5.99 25.88
C PRO A 365 18.35 6.40 24.86
N PRO A 366 19.65 6.30 25.20
CA PRO A 366 20.73 6.73 24.33
C PRO A 366 20.73 6.10 22.92
N PHE A 367 20.27 4.85 22.77
CA PHE A 367 20.21 4.19 21.47
C PHE A 367 19.10 4.78 20.58
N ILE A 368 17.95 5.14 21.15
CA ILE A 368 16.85 5.82 20.43
C ILE A 368 17.29 7.21 20.01
N ARG A 369 17.94 7.97 20.90
CA ARG A 369 18.48 9.30 20.55
C ARG A 369 19.35 9.25 19.31
N LYS A 370 20.28 8.28 19.24
CA LYS A 370 21.15 8.08 18.05
C LYS A 370 20.36 7.74 16.79
N GLN A 371 19.31 6.93 16.90
CA GLN A 371 18.47 6.52 15.76
C GLN A 371 17.61 7.67 15.25
N LEU A 372 17.10 8.56 16.12
CA LEU A 372 16.33 9.75 15.73
C LEU A 372 17.19 10.83 15.03
N LEU A 373 18.50 10.86 15.30
CA LEU A 373 19.42 11.80 14.65
C LEU A 373 19.84 11.40 13.24
N LEU A 374 19.49 10.18 12.78
CA LEU A 374 19.80 9.75 11.41
C LEU A 374 19.16 10.68 10.38
N HIS A 375 19.86 10.91 9.26
CA HIS A 375 19.30 11.68 8.16
C HIS A 375 17.98 11.06 7.65
N PRO A 376 17.00 11.87 7.25
CA PRO A 376 15.75 11.39 6.67
C PRO A 376 15.96 10.45 5.47
N GLU A 377 14.95 9.64 5.19
CA GLU A 377 14.82 8.94 3.92
C GLU A 377 14.73 9.94 2.75
N SER A 378 14.90 9.45 1.52
CA SER A 378 14.73 10.30 0.32
C SER A 378 13.33 10.90 0.17
N ASP A 379 12.31 10.39 0.89
CA ASP A 379 10.97 11.01 1.00
C ASP A 379 10.77 11.95 2.19
N ASP A 380 11.85 12.39 2.83
CA ASP A 380 11.84 13.27 4.00
C ASP A 380 11.18 12.63 5.26
N SER A 381 10.84 11.33 5.20
CA SER A 381 10.37 10.56 6.35
C SER A 381 11.53 10.10 7.21
N ALA A 382 11.27 9.81 8.48
CA ALA A 382 12.30 9.20 9.33
C ALA A 382 12.69 7.81 8.81
N GLN A 383 13.89 7.32 9.15
CA GLN A 383 14.29 5.95 8.85
C GLN A 383 13.60 4.95 9.80
N LEU A 384 12.28 4.81 9.67
CA LEU A 384 11.41 4.07 10.61
C LEU A 384 11.88 2.65 10.89
N SER A 385 12.42 1.96 9.88
CA SER A 385 12.93 0.59 10.06
C SER A 385 14.18 0.52 10.95
N GLN A 386 14.91 1.62 11.14
CA GLN A 386 16.08 1.75 12.02
C GLN A 386 15.72 2.17 13.45
N ILE A 387 14.52 2.70 13.68
CA ILE A 387 14.08 3.12 15.01
C ILE A 387 13.49 1.92 15.75
N GLU A 388 14.20 1.46 16.77
CA GLU A 388 13.89 0.25 17.55
C GLU A 388 12.78 0.50 18.58
N THR A 389 11.59 0.83 18.06
CA THR A 389 10.39 1.22 18.83
C THR A 389 9.92 0.13 19.80
N GLU A 390 10.06 -1.14 19.41
CA GLU A 390 9.82 -2.31 20.26
C GLU A 390 10.70 -2.33 21.49
N LYS A 391 11.98 -1.97 21.35
CA LYS A 391 12.93 -1.93 22.47
C LYS A 391 12.70 -0.73 23.35
N LEU A 392 12.35 0.42 22.76
CA LEU A 392 11.92 1.61 23.50
C LEU A 392 10.74 1.28 24.41
N LEU A 393 9.66 0.72 23.85
CA LEU A 393 8.47 0.37 24.61
C LEU A 393 8.75 -0.71 25.65
N ALA A 394 9.50 -1.76 25.30
CA ALA A 394 9.86 -2.81 26.25
C ALA A 394 10.62 -2.26 27.47
N GLN A 395 11.59 -1.36 27.25
CA GLN A 395 12.36 -0.76 28.34
C GLN A 395 11.50 0.17 29.21
N LEU A 396 10.62 0.98 28.60
CA LEU A 396 9.72 1.86 29.34
C LEU A 396 8.72 1.05 30.18
N VAL A 397 8.16 -0.02 29.61
CA VAL A 397 7.25 -0.93 30.32
C VAL A 397 7.99 -1.64 31.44
N GLU A 398 9.21 -2.15 31.21
CA GLU A 398 10.00 -2.80 32.28
C GLU A 398 10.27 -1.83 33.44
N THR A 399 10.63 -0.58 33.14
CA THR A 399 10.87 0.45 34.16
C THR A 399 9.62 0.73 34.98
N GLU A 400 8.47 0.92 34.32
CA GLU A 400 7.20 1.18 34.99
C GLU A 400 6.69 -0.04 35.78
N MET A 401 6.84 -1.26 35.26
CA MET A 401 6.45 -2.48 35.96
C MET A 401 7.30 -2.74 37.22
N ASN A 402 8.62 -2.45 37.16
CA ASN A 402 9.48 -2.53 38.33
C ASN A 402 9.06 -1.51 39.40
N LYS A 403 8.72 -0.29 39.00
CA LYS A 403 8.17 0.73 39.90
C LYS A 403 6.86 0.25 40.57
N ARG A 404 5.92 -0.30 39.80
CA ARG A 404 4.67 -0.85 40.35
C ARG A 404 4.90 -2.03 41.31
N LEU A 405 5.93 -2.82 41.08
CA LEU A 405 6.35 -3.91 41.97
C LEU A 405 6.89 -3.36 43.29
N GLU A 406 7.74 -2.33 43.25
CA GLU A 406 8.28 -1.65 44.43
C GLU A 406 7.19 -0.95 45.26
N GLU A 407 6.20 -0.35 44.59
CA GLU A 407 5.05 0.29 45.23
C GLU A 407 3.99 -0.71 45.72
N GLY A 408 4.10 -2.00 45.36
CA GLY A 408 3.16 -3.07 45.72
C GLY A 408 1.81 -3.03 44.98
N THR A 409 1.68 -2.20 43.95
CA THR A 409 0.48 -2.11 43.09
C THR A 409 0.43 -3.24 42.07
N TYR A 410 1.57 -3.82 41.72
CA TYR A 410 1.69 -5.04 40.92
C TYR A 410 2.22 -6.19 41.78
N LYS A 411 1.48 -7.31 41.82
CA LYS A 411 1.83 -8.51 42.62
C LYS A 411 2.25 -9.71 41.77
N GLY A 412 2.43 -9.52 40.47
CA GLY A 412 2.79 -10.59 39.56
C GLY A 412 4.29 -10.90 39.56
N LYS A 413 4.70 -11.81 38.67
CA LYS A 413 6.12 -12.15 38.47
C LYS A 413 6.90 -10.98 37.86
N LYS A 414 8.22 -10.98 38.04
CA LYS A 414 9.14 -10.04 37.39
C LYS A 414 8.87 -10.00 35.89
N PHE A 415 8.63 -8.80 35.36
CA PHE A 415 8.42 -8.57 33.93
C PHE A 415 9.69 -8.92 33.13
N ASN A 416 9.52 -9.58 31.98
CA ASN A 416 10.61 -9.94 31.09
C ASN A 416 10.14 -9.80 29.64
N ALA A 417 10.87 -9.02 28.85
CA ALA A 417 10.52 -8.72 27.48
C ALA A 417 11.50 -9.34 26.47
N ILE A 418 10.96 -9.85 25.36
CA ILE A 418 11.73 -10.29 24.20
C ILE A 418 11.30 -9.48 22.99
N CYS A 419 12.25 -8.87 22.29
CA CYS A 419 11.98 -8.00 21.15
C CYS A 419 12.29 -8.70 19.82
N HIS A 420 11.38 -8.53 18.85
CA HIS A 420 11.57 -8.99 17.48
C HIS A 420 11.24 -7.88 16.49
N PHE A 421 11.91 -7.89 15.34
CA PHE A 421 11.54 -7.05 14.20
C PHE A 421 11.30 -7.94 12.98
N PHE A 422 10.06 -7.97 12.52
CA PHE A 422 9.65 -8.76 11.36
C PHE A 422 9.40 -7.87 10.14
N GLY A 423 10.11 -8.16 9.05
CA GLY A 423 10.00 -7.44 7.79
C GLY A 423 10.90 -8.01 6.71
N TYR A 424 12.23 -7.88 6.86
CA TYR A 424 13.19 -8.26 5.83
C TYR A 424 13.10 -9.72 5.40
N GLN A 425 12.88 -10.64 6.35
CA GLN A 425 12.72 -12.07 6.08
C GLN A 425 11.46 -12.39 5.25
N ALA A 426 10.43 -11.53 5.30
CA ALA A 426 9.21 -11.73 4.54
C ALA A 426 9.31 -11.15 3.12
N ARG A 427 10.06 -10.05 2.90
CA ARG A 427 10.16 -9.39 1.57
C ARG A 427 10.73 -10.27 0.45
N GLY A 428 11.52 -11.28 0.81
CA GLY A 428 12.13 -12.22 -0.13
C GLY A 428 11.37 -13.53 -0.28
N ALA A 429 10.22 -13.70 0.38
CA ALA A 429 9.46 -14.94 0.37
C ALA A 429 8.91 -15.27 -1.03
N LEU A 430 8.71 -16.56 -1.29
CA LEU A 430 7.96 -17.01 -2.45
C LEU A 430 6.54 -16.44 -2.39
N PRO A 431 6.03 -15.84 -3.48
CA PRO A 431 4.67 -15.28 -3.51
C PRO A 431 3.59 -16.37 -3.36
N SER A 432 2.53 -16.02 -2.63
CA SER A 432 1.30 -16.81 -2.54
C SER A 432 0.64 -17.01 -3.92
N ASN A 433 -0.32 -17.94 -4.04
CA ASN A 433 -1.09 -18.08 -5.28
C ASN A 433 -1.79 -16.76 -5.64
N PHE A 434 -2.45 -16.14 -4.67
CA PHE A 434 -3.11 -14.85 -4.85
C PHE A 434 -2.16 -13.76 -5.41
N ASP A 435 -0.98 -13.56 -4.81
CA ASP A 435 -0.04 -12.55 -5.29
C ASP A 435 0.58 -12.92 -6.65
N CYS A 436 0.77 -14.21 -6.93
CA CYS A 436 1.20 -14.69 -8.25
C CYS A 436 0.18 -14.34 -9.33
N ASP A 437 -1.09 -14.68 -9.10
CA ASP A 437 -2.19 -14.46 -10.03
C ASP A 437 -2.44 -12.97 -10.22
N TYR A 438 -2.57 -12.22 -9.12
CA TYR A 438 -2.81 -10.78 -9.15
C TYR A 438 -1.71 -10.02 -9.90
N ALA A 439 -0.44 -10.32 -9.60
CA ALA A 439 0.69 -9.73 -10.30
C ALA A 439 0.70 -10.07 -11.79
N TYR A 440 0.45 -11.33 -12.12
CA TYR A 440 0.42 -11.80 -13.51
C TYR A 440 -0.67 -11.09 -14.31
N VAL A 441 -1.88 -11.00 -13.76
CA VAL A 441 -3.02 -10.26 -14.36
C VAL A 441 -2.67 -8.79 -14.55
N LEU A 442 -2.08 -8.12 -13.56
CA LEU A 442 -1.65 -6.72 -13.68
C LEU A 442 -0.64 -6.51 -14.82
N GLY A 443 0.27 -7.47 -15.05
CA GLY A 443 1.18 -7.46 -16.19
C GLY A 443 0.46 -7.48 -17.54
N HIS A 444 -0.56 -8.34 -17.68
CA HIS A 444 -1.44 -8.37 -18.87
C HIS A 444 -2.23 -7.06 -19.04
N VAL A 445 -2.74 -6.51 -17.95
CA VAL A 445 -3.44 -5.21 -17.97
C VAL A 445 -2.52 -4.09 -18.45
N CYS A 446 -1.25 -4.08 -18.06
CA CYS A 446 -0.28 -3.10 -18.55
C CYS A 446 -0.15 -3.13 -20.08
N TYR A 447 -0.12 -4.32 -20.68
CA TYR A 447 -0.10 -4.44 -22.14
C TYR A 447 -1.34 -3.78 -22.78
N HIS A 448 -2.53 -4.03 -22.26
CA HIS A 448 -3.75 -3.42 -22.81
C HIS A 448 -3.82 -1.90 -22.61
N ILE A 449 -3.23 -1.36 -21.53
CA ILE A 449 -3.06 0.08 -21.35
C ILE A 449 -2.19 0.67 -22.46
N ILE A 450 -1.08 -0.01 -22.78
CA ILE A 450 -0.13 0.40 -23.83
C ILE A 450 -0.80 0.31 -25.21
N ALA A 451 -1.48 -0.81 -25.51
CA ALA A 451 -2.19 -1.01 -26.78
C ALA A 451 -3.33 0.00 -26.98
N ALA A 452 -3.97 0.45 -25.90
CA ALA A 452 -4.98 1.52 -25.92
C ALA A 452 -4.37 2.94 -25.96
N GLY A 453 -3.04 3.07 -25.96
CA GLY A 453 -2.33 4.36 -26.06
C GLY A 453 -2.44 5.26 -24.82
N LEU A 454 -2.75 4.69 -23.66
CA LEU A 454 -3.03 5.44 -22.43
C LEU A 454 -1.74 5.88 -21.72
N ASN A 455 -1.66 7.16 -21.33
CA ASN A 455 -0.51 7.75 -20.63
C ASN A 455 -0.89 8.19 -19.21
N GLY A 456 -0.08 7.85 -18.20
CA GLY A 456 -0.31 8.28 -16.82
C GLY A 456 -1.37 7.47 -16.08
N TYR A 457 -1.55 6.20 -16.47
CA TYR A 457 -2.52 5.30 -15.88
C TYR A 457 -1.86 4.26 -14.98
N MET A 458 -2.59 3.85 -13.94
CA MET A 458 -2.27 2.69 -13.13
C MET A 458 -3.06 1.47 -13.64
N ALA A 459 -2.41 0.31 -13.69
CA ALA A 459 -3.09 -0.96 -13.90
C ALA A 459 -3.95 -1.32 -12.67
N THR A 460 -5.21 -1.68 -12.89
CA THR A 460 -6.17 -1.95 -11.81
C THR A 460 -6.90 -3.27 -12.03
N VAL A 461 -7.12 -3.99 -10.93
CA VAL A 461 -7.98 -5.18 -10.88
C VAL A 461 -8.86 -5.07 -9.66
N THR A 462 -10.15 -5.33 -9.83
CA THR A 462 -11.17 -5.27 -8.78
C THR A 462 -11.91 -6.59 -8.68
N ASN A 463 -12.72 -6.76 -7.64
CA ASN A 463 -13.37 -8.00 -7.24
C ASN A 463 -12.36 -9.08 -6.82
N LEU A 464 -11.26 -8.69 -6.16
CA LEU A 464 -10.16 -9.57 -5.78
C LEU A 464 -10.55 -10.61 -4.73
N LYS A 465 -11.64 -10.40 -3.98
CA LYS A 465 -12.19 -11.40 -3.06
C LYS A 465 -12.76 -12.62 -3.79
N SER A 466 -13.21 -12.45 -5.03
CA SER A 466 -13.81 -13.52 -5.85
C SER A 466 -12.73 -14.38 -6.54
N PRO A 467 -13.09 -15.52 -7.15
CA PRO A 467 -12.16 -16.28 -7.98
C PRO A 467 -11.69 -15.47 -9.21
N VAL A 468 -10.56 -15.85 -9.81
CA VAL A 468 -9.86 -15.06 -10.83
C VAL A 468 -10.70 -14.84 -12.10
N ASP A 469 -11.55 -15.79 -12.44
CA ASP A 469 -12.49 -15.69 -13.56
C ASP A 469 -13.57 -14.59 -13.39
N GLN A 470 -13.71 -14.02 -12.19
CA GLN A 470 -14.66 -12.94 -11.89
C GLN A 470 -13.97 -11.60 -11.61
N TRP A 471 -12.64 -11.54 -11.67
CA TRP A 471 -11.91 -10.30 -11.51
C TRP A 471 -12.26 -9.33 -12.63
N LYS A 472 -12.31 -8.03 -12.34
CA LYS A 472 -12.59 -7.00 -13.35
C LYS A 472 -11.33 -6.18 -13.58
N CYS A 473 -10.87 -6.13 -14.83
CA CYS A 473 -9.63 -5.49 -15.22
C CYS A 473 -9.88 -4.12 -15.84
N GLY A 474 -9.02 -3.16 -15.53
CA GLY A 474 -9.14 -1.81 -16.06
C GLY A 474 -7.91 -0.96 -15.81
N ALA A 475 -8.02 0.33 -16.08
CA ALA A 475 -7.00 1.31 -15.82
C ALA A 475 -7.62 2.60 -15.29
N ALA A 476 -6.96 3.20 -14.30
CA ALA A 476 -7.36 4.47 -13.71
C ALA A 476 -6.23 5.50 -13.82
N PRO A 477 -6.53 6.77 -14.16
CA PRO A 477 -5.52 7.84 -14.19
C PRO A 477 -4.89 8.00 -12.80
N ILE A 478 -3.56 8.05 -12.71
CA ILE A 478 -2.86 8.16 -11.43
C ILE A 478 -3.25 9.45 -10.69
N THR A 479 -3.53 10.52 -11.44
CA THR A 479 -3.98 11.82 -10.91
C THR A 479 -5.29 11.75 -10.12
N SER A 480 -6.17 10.80 -10.43
CA SER A 480 -7.42 10.58 -9.67
C SER A 480 -7.20 9.98 -8.27
N MET A 481 -6.00 9.43 -8.03
CA MET A 481 -5.59 8.81 -6.77
C MET A 481 -4.68 9.72 -5.93
N MET A 482 -4.48 10.97 -6.35
CA MET A 482 -3.59 11.92 -5.68
C MET A 482 -4.31 12.74 -4.61
N THR A 483 -3.56 13.17 -3.61
CA THR A 483 -3.97 14.16 -2.60
C THR A 483 -2.85 15.17 -2.40
N VAL A 484 -3.17 16.31 -1.83
CA VAL A 484 -2.23 17.39 -1.53
C VAL A 484 -2.13 17.55 -0.02
N ARG A 485 -1.03 17.05 0.56
CA ARG A 485 -0.78 17.26 1.98
C ARG A 485 -0.29 18.68 2.22
N GLY A 486 -0.97 19.45 3.06
CA GLY A 486 -0.39 20.68 3.62
C GLY A 486 0.75 20.34 4.57
N TRP A 487 1.86 21.06 4.49
CA TRP A 487 2.90 21.02 5.53
C TRP A 487 2.69 22.20 6.48
N SER A 488 2.46 21.91 7.76
CA SER A 488 2.59 22.92 8.82
C SER A 488 4.03 22.90 9.32
N ARG A 489 4.88 23.74 8.71
CA ARG A 489 6.22 24.06 9.25
C ARG A 489 6.06 25.29 10.17
N GLY A 490 5.65 25.06 11.41
CA GLY A 490 5.54 26.10 12.43
C GLY A 490 4.24 26.94 12.38
N PRO A 491 4.10 27.96 13.25
CA PRO A 491 2.83 28.63 13.50
C PRO A 491 2.33 29.57 12.40
N THR A 492 3.14 29.87 11.37
CA THR A 492 2.89 31.05 10.52
C THR A 492 2.87 30.84 9.00
N ALA A 493 2.97 29.62 8.46
CA ALA A 493 2.61 29.36 7.05
C ALA A 493 2.37 27.88 6.75
N SER A 494 1.17 27.51 6.30
CA SER A 494 0.96 26.25 5.58
C SER A 494 1.45 26.42 4.14
N GLN A 495 2.57 25.80 3.80
CA GLN A 495 2.91 25.61 2.39
C GLN A 495 1.98 24.53 1.82
N ILE A 496 1.32 24.83 0.70
CA ILE A 496 0.59 23.83 -0.08
C ILE A 496 1.64 22.81 -0.56
N GLY A 497 1.50 21.55 -0.14
CA GLY A 497 2.43 20.50 -0.54
C GLY A 497 2.32 20.16 -2.02
N LYS A 498 3.25 19.34 -2.51
CA LYS A 498 3.17 18.79 -3.85
C LYS A 498 2.11 17.69 -3.89
N PRO A 499 1.30 17.58 -4.96
CA PRO A 499 0.43 16.44 -5.12
C PRO A 499 1.24 15.14 -5.12
N ALA A 500 0.75 14.14 -4.40
CA ALA A 500 1.29 12.79 -4.42
C ALA A 500 0.16 11.77 -4.39
N VAL A 501 0.42 10.56 -4.86
CA VAL A 501 -0.53 9.45 -4.71
C VAL A 501 -0.87 9.30 -3.23
N HIS A 502 -2.16 9.17 -2.92
CA HIS A 502 -2.63 9.08 -1.56
C HIS A 502 -2.14 7.79 -0.89
N MET A 503 -1.51 7.96 0.27
CA MET A 503 -1.16 6.86 1.16
C MET A 503 -2.34 6.63 2.11
N ALA A 504 -3.06 5.52 1.92
CA ALA A 504 -4.20 5.16 2.73
C ALA A 504 -3.75 4.61 4.09
N SER A 505 -4.33 5.14 5.16
CA SER A 505 -4.20 4.62 6.52
C SER A 505 -5.28 3.58 6.82
N VAL A 506 -5.17 2.88 7.95
CA VAL A 506 -6.25 2.03 8.46
C VAL A 506 -7.50 2.87 8.73
N ASP A 507 -8.63 2.42 8.20
CA ASP A 507 -9.93 3.04 8.47
C ASP A 507 -10.46 2.57 9.83
N LEU A 508 -10.45 3.45 10.83
CA LEU A 508 -10.98 3.19 12.18
C LEU A 508 -12.51 3.06 12.23
N LYS A 509 -13.20 3.22 11.09
CA LYS A 509 -14.62 2.90 10.92
C LYS A 509 -14.82 1.71 9.98
N GLY A 510 -13.74 1.12 9.48
CA GLY A 510 -13.77 0.01 8.54
C GLY A 510 -14.06 -1.32 9.22
N LYS A 511 -14.64 -2.26 8.45
CA LYS A 511 -15.03 -3.59 8.93
C LYS A 511 -13.86 -4.41 9.50
N ALA A 512 -12.67 -4.28 8.91
CA ALA A 512 -11.47 -4.99 9.39
C ALA A 512 -11.06 -4.52 10.80
N TYR A 513 -11.10 -3.22 11.04
CA TYR A 513 -10.84 -2.64 12.36
C TYR A 513 -11.95 -2.98 13.35
N GLU A 514 -13.21 -2.92 12.92
CA GLU A 514 -14.35 -3.33 13.75
C GLU A 514 -14.23 -4.79 14.21
N LEU A 515 -13.83 -5.70 13.32
CA LEU A 515 -13.59 -7.11 13.65
C LEU A 515 -12.48 -7.28 14.70
N LEU A 516 -11.40 -6.50 14.61
CA LEU A 516 -10.36 -6.49 15.64
C LEU A 516 -10.91 -5.98 16.97
N ARG A 517 -11.62 -4.85 16.95
CA ARG A 517 -12.16 -4.19 18.14
C ARG A 517 -13.19 -5.05 18.88
N GLN A 518 -14.05 -5.76 18.17
CA GLN A 518 -15.03 -6.67 18.78
C GLN A 518 -14.37 -7.80 19.57
N ASN A 519 -13.18 -8.23 19.14
CA ASN A 519 -12.45 -9.34 19.76
C ASN A 519 -11.34 -8.89 20.73
N SER A 520 -11.01 -7.60 20.80
CA SER A 520 -9.81 -7.10 21.49
C SER A 520 -9.71 -7.52 22.96
N TYR A 521 -10.83 -7.48 23.71
CA TYR A 521 -10.86 -7.93 25.11
C TYR A 521 -10.59 -9.43 25.24
N SER A 522 -11.23 -10.26 24.41
CA SER A 522 -11.00 -11.71 24.41
C SER A 522 -9.58 -12.07 24.01
N LEU A 523 -9.03 -11.39 22.99
CA LEU A 523 -7.64 -11.56 22.57
C LEU A 523 -6.66 -11.23 23.71
N LEU A 524 -6.91 -10.12 24.41
CA LEU A 524 -6.09 -9.68 25.54
C LEU A 524 -6.12 -10.68 26.70
N MET A 525 -7.28 -11.26 27.01
CA MET A 525 -7.46 -12.03 28.25
C MET A 525 -7.42 -13.55 28.10
N GLU A 526 -7.77 -14.13 26.95
CA GLU A 526 -8.12 -15.56 26.83
C GLU A 526 -7.09 -16.44 26.09
N ASP A 527 -5.95 -15.90 25.67
CA ASP A 527 -4.88 -16.63 24.93
C ASP A 527 -5.41 -17.49 23.76
N ILE A 528 -6.38 -16.94 23.03
CA ILE A 528 -7.02 -17.56 21.87
C ILE A 528 -6.20 -17.40 20.58
N TYR A 529 -4.89 -17.66 20.67
CA TYR A 529 -3.96 -17.55 19.55
C TYR A 529 -4.37 -18.47 18.39
N LYS A 530 -4.18 -17.98 17.16
CA LYS A 530 -4.40 -18.76 15.94
C LYS A 530 -3.06 -19.03 15.28
N ASN A 531 -2.90 -20.24 14.74
CA ASN A 531 -1.74 -20.58 13.92
C ASN A 531 -2.20 -20.86 12.48
N PRO A 532 -1.99 -19.92 11.54
CA PRO A 532 -2.33 -20.13 10.13
C PRO A 532 -1.37 -21.13 9.43
N GLY A 533 -0.28 -21.52 10.09
CA GLY A 533 0.76 -22.36 9.51
C GLY A 533 1.62 -21.63 8.48
N PRO A 534 2.57 -22.35 7.85
CA PRO A 534 3.36 -21.82 6.76
C PRO A 534 2.51 -21.50 5.53
N LEU A 535 3.02 -20.61 4.68
CA LEU A 535 2.42 -20.35 3.36
C LEU A 535 2.27 -21.67 2.59
N GLN A 536 1.03 -22.02 2.26
CA GLN A 536 0.71 -23.20 1.45
C GLN A 536 0.59 -22.81 -0.03
N PHE A 537 1.08 -23.68 -0.92
CA PHE A 537 0.92 -23.52 -2.37
C PHE A 537 -0.09 -24.51 -2.98
N GLN A 538 -0.48 -25.52 -2.20
CA GLN A 538 -1.44 -26.56 -2.59
C GLN A 538 -2.28 -26.96 -1.37
N GLY A 539 -3.47 -27.50 -1.63
CA GLY A 539 -4.37 -27.99 -0.58
C GLY A 539 -5.14 -26.87 0.15
N PRO A 540 -5.85 -27.23 1.24
CA PRO A 540 -6.68 -26.29 1.97
C PRO A 540 -5.87 -25.09 2.49
N GLY A 541 -6.37 -23.87 2.23
CA GLY A 541 -5.74 -22.63 2.68
C GLY A 541 -4.72 -22.01 1.72
N ALA A 542 -4.30 -22.71 0.65
CA ALA A 542 -3.38 -22.15 -0.36
C ALA A 542 -3.95 -20.90 -1.05
N ASP A 543 -5.27 -20.90 -1.29
CA ASP A 543 -5.99 -19.83 -1.98
C ASP A 543 -6.73 -18.90 -1.01
N ALA A 544 -6.44 -19.00 0.29
CA ALA A 544 -6.94 -18.06 1.27
C ALA A 544 -6.44 -16.64 0.92
N LYS A 545 -7.30 -15.65 1.04
CA LYS A 545 -6.98 -14.24 0.78
C LYS A 545 -6.86 -13.46 2.10
N PRO A 546 -6.30 -12.25 2.10
CA PRO A 546 -6.23 -11.43 3.31
C PRO A 546 -7.62 -11.25 3.94
N ILE A 547 -7.71 -11.37 5.27
CA ILE A 547 -8.96 -11.21 6.01
C ILE A 547 -9.52 -9.80 5.77
N SER A 548 -8.66 -8.78 5.83
CA SER A 548 -9.02 -7.40 5.54
C SER A 548 -9.64 -7.21 4.16
N LEU A 549 -9.14 -7.90 3.12
CA LEU A 549 -9.72 -7.86 1.78
C LEU A 549 -11.11 -8.54 1.73
N CYS A 550 -11.27 -9.67 2.42
CA CYS A 550 -12.50 -10.45 2.41
C CYS A 550 -13.65 -9.78 3.18
N VAL A 551 -13.34 -9.09 4.29
CA VAL A 551 -14.37 -8.44 5.13
C VAL A 551 -14.76 -7.07 4.61
N GLU A 552 -13.85 -6.38 3.94
CA GLU A 552 -14.12 -5.09 3.35
C GLU A 552 -14.95 -5.24 2.06
N ASP A 553 -16.12 -4.60 2.03
CA ASP A 553 -16.98 -4.62 0.86
C ASP A 553 -16.70 -3.40 -0.03
N ARG A 554 -15.60 -3.49 -0.81
CA ARG A 554 -15.11 -2.41 -1.69
C ARG A 554 -15.43 -2.63 -3.18
N ASP A 555 -16.60 -3.17 -3.53
CA ASP A 555 -17.06 -3.15 -4.93
C ASP A 555 -17.57 -1.75 -5.32
N TYR A 556 -16.66 -0.78 -5.35
CA TYR A 556 -16.98 0.62 -5.65
C TYR A 556 -17.61 0.73 -7.04
N MET A 557 -16.99 0.13 -8.04
CA MET A 557 -17.49 0.14 -9.42
C MET A 557 -18.83 -0.59 -9.56
N GLY A 558 -19.03 -1.71 -8.86
CA GLY A 558 -20.33 -2.39 -8.82
C GLY A 558 -21.42 -1.54 -8.17
N ARG A 559 -21.10 -0.78 -7.12
CA ARG A 559 -22.04 0.17 -6.50
C ARG A 559 -22.39 1.33 -7.42
N ILE A 560 -21.44 1.87 -8.18
CA ILE A 560 -21.72 2.86 -9.24
C ILE A 560 -22.67 2.27 -10.28
N LYS A 561 -22.40 1.05 -10.76
CA LYS A 561 -23.26 0.38 -11.73
C LYS A 561 -24.67 0.16 -11.19
N GLN A 562 -24.79 -0.26 -9.93
CA GLN A 562 -26.08 -0.42 -9.25
C GLN A 562 -26.84 0.91 -9.15
N LEU A 563 -26.15 2.02 -8.87
CA LEU A 563 -26.75 3.36 -8.89
C LEU A 563 -27.25 3.72 -10.30
N GLN A 564 -26.46 3.47 -11.34
CA GLN A 564 -26.87 3.70 -12.74
C GLN A 564 -28.11 2.86 -13.11
N GLU A 565 -28.19 1.60 -12.67
CA GLU A 565 -29.37 0.76 -12.87
C GLU A 565 -30.62 1.33 -12.20
N TYR A 566 -30.49 1.91 -11.00
CA TYR A 566 -31.60 2.62 -10.35
C TYR A 566 -32.03 3.86 -11.11
N LEU A 567 -31.08 4.66 -11.62
CA LEU A 567 -31.38 5.84 -12.44
C LEU A 567 -32.12 5.46 -13.73
N GLU A 568 -31.69 4.39 -14.41
CA GLU A 568 -32.38 3.87 -15.59
C GLU A 568 -33.77 3.31 -15.26
N LYS A 569 -33.96 2.68 -14.09
CA LYS A 569 -35.31 2.29 -13.62
C LYS A 569 -36.20 3.51 -13.42
N VAL A 570 -35.70 4.57 -12.76
CA VAL A 570 -36.45 5.83 -12.57
C VAL A 570 -36.83 6.42 -13.92
N LYS A 571 -35.88 6.56 -14.85
CA LYS A 571 -36.09 7.05 -16.21
C LYS A 571 -37.13 6.22 -16.99
N ASN A 572 -37.16 4.91 -16.78
CA ASN A 572 -38.16 4.04 -17.39
C ASN A 572 -39.57 4.22 -16.80
N ILE A 573 -39.68 4.57 -15.51
CA ILE A 573 -40.94 4.85 -14.82
C ILE A 573 -41.51 6.21 -15.27
N VAL A 574 -40.67 7.24 -15.42
CA VAL A 574 -41.10 8.63 -15.75
C VAL A 574 -41.24 8.92 -17.26
N LYS A 575 -41.67 7.94 -18.06
CA LYS A 575 -41.90 8.13 -19.51
C LYS A 575 -43.11 9.03 -19.80
N PRO A 576 -43.17 9.68 -20.99
CA PRO A 576 -44.34 10.44 -21.41
C PRO A 576 -45.62 9.59 -21.29
N GLY A 577 -46.59 10.06 -20.50
CA GLY A 577 -47.82 9.33 -20.17
C GLY A 577 -47.90 8.78 -18.74
N CYS A 578 -46.84 8.91 -17.91
CA CYS A 578 -46.93 8.64 -16.47
C CYS A 578 -47.85 9.64 -15.75
N SER A 579 -48.38 9.26 -14.59
CA SER A 579 -49.24 10.15 -13.80
C SER A 579 -48.46 11.34 -13.24
N GLN A 580 -49.13 12.48 -13.08
CA GLN A 580 -48.55 13.69 -12.49
C GLN A 580 -48.01 13.43 -11.07
N ASP A 581 -48.68 12.58 -10.29
CA ASP A 581 -48.24 12.23 -8.93
C ASP A 581 -46.90 11.48 -8.93
N VAL A 582 -46.71 10.53 -9.86
CA VAL A 582 -45.46 9.78 -10.02
C VAL A 582 -44.33 10.71 -10.45
N LEU A 583 -44.59 11.61 -11.41
CA LEU A 583 -43.59 12.58 -11.86
C LEU A 583 -43.17 13.53 -10.74
N LYS A 584 -44.14 14.05 -9.97
CA LYS A 584 -43.88 14.95 -8.83
C LYS A 584 -43.10 14.25 -7.71
N ALA A 585 -43.45 13.00 -7.40
CA ALA A 585 -42.71 12.19 -6.43
C ALA A 585 -41.26 11.95 -6.87
N ALA A 586 -41.05 11.54 -8.13
CA ALA A 586 -39.72 11.32 -8.69
C ALA A 586 -38.86 12.60 -8.65
N LEU A 587 -39.41 13.74 -9.07
CA LEU A 587 -38.72 15.03 -9.00
C LEU A 587 -38.34 15.41 -7.57
N SER A 588 -39.26 15.28 -6.61
CA SER A 588 -39.01 15.60 -5.20
C SER A 588 -37.93 14.70 -4.59
N SER A 589 -37.97 13.39 -4.85
CA SER A 589 -36.97 12.44 -4.36
C SER A 589 -35.60 12.72 -4.97
N MET A 590 -35.52 12.96 -6.28
CA MET A 590 -34.26 13.26 -6.96
C MET A 590 -33.67 14.59 -6.51
N ALA A 591 -34.48 15.64 -6.34
CA ALA A 591 -34.02 16.92 -5.80
C ALA A 591 -33.40 16.77 -4.40
N HIS A 592 -34.05 16.02 -3.52
CA HIS A 592 -33.54 15.76 -2.17
C HIS A 592 -32.22 14.97 -2.19
N VAL A 593 -32.12 13.94 -3.05
CA VAL A 593 -30.88 13.18 -3.24
C VAL A 593 -29.75 14.09 -3.75
N THR A 594 -30.03 14.96 -4.74
CA THR A 594 -29.03 15.89 -5.27
C THR A 594 -28.57 16.89 -4.22
N GLU A 595 -29.49 17.44 -3.41
CA GLU A 595 -29.15 18.37 -2.32
C GLU A 595 -28.25 17.70 -1.27
N LEU A 596 -28.63 16.51 -0.80
CA LEU A 596 -27.82 15.73 0.14
C LEU A 596 -26.42 15.43 -0.41
N LEU A 597 -26.33 14.95 -1.66
CA LEU A 597 -25.04 14.66 -2.28
C LEU A 597 -24.20 15.93 -2.47
N THR A 598 -24.82 17.05 -2.80
CA THR A 598 -24.13 18.35 -2.91
C THR A 598 -23.52 18.75 -1.57
N ILE A 599 -24.29 18.64 -0.48
CA ILE A 599 -23.80 18.90 0.88
C ILE A 599 -22.65 17.96 1.24
N MET A 600 -22.78 16.65 0.97
CA MET A 600 -21.74 15.66 1.26
C MET A 600 -20.47 15.86 0.44
N SER A 601 -20.60 16.35 -0.80
CA SER A 601 -19.46 16.66 -1.68
C SER A 601 -18.79 17.99 -1.39
N SER A 602 -19.36 18.80 -0.49
CA SER A 602 -18.80 20.11 -0.14
C SER A 602 -17.52 19.95 0.70
N PRO A 603 -16.48 20.78 0.48
CA PRO A 603 -15.21 20.72 1.23
C PRO A 603 -15.38 20.85 2.75
N SER A 604 -16.47 21.46 3.19
CA SER A 604 -16.86 21.62 4.59
C SER A 604 -17.18 20.30 5.31
N TYR A 605 -17.54 19.24 4.57
CA TYR A 605 -17.92 17.95 5.17
C TYR A 605 -16.72 17.01 5.37
N SER A 606 -15.60 17.23 4.69
CA SER A 606 -14.43 16.34 4.69
C SER A 606 -13.33 16.68 5.70
N GLY A 607 -13.54 17.59 6.67
CA GLY A 607 -12.43 17.93 7.57
C GLY A 607 -12.61 18.97 8.66
N GLN A 608 -13.81 19.23 9.17
CA GLN A 608 -13.96 19.91 10.46
C GLN A 608 -14.95 19.14 11.34
N ALA A 609 -14.44 18.13 12.04
CA ALA A 609 -14.98 17.84 13.36
C ALA A 609 -14.73 19.09 14.20
N THR A 610 -15.78 19.86 14.42
CA THR A 610 -15.77 20.98 15.35
C THR A 610 -15.61 20.40 16.76
N ILE A 611 -14.41 20.60 17.30
CA ILE A 611 -13.98 20.54 18.73
C ILE A 611 -13.78 19.16 19.33
#